data_AF-A0A7Y2CKI3-F1
#
_entry.id   AF-A0A7Y2CKI3-F1
#
_cell.length_a   1.000
_cell.length_b   1.000
_cell.length_c   1.000
_cell.angle_alpha   90.00
_cell.angle_beta   90.00
_cell.angle_gamma   90.00
#
_symmetry.space_group_name_H-M   'P 1'
#
loop_
_entity.id
_entity.type
_entity.pdbx_description
1 polymer ?
#
loop_
_entity_poly.entity_id
_entity_poly.type
_entity_poly.pdbx_seq_one_letter_code
_entity_poly.pdbx_strand_id
1 'polypeptide(L)'
;PYRGRKGQIWEGGHRVPFLFAWPGQIAAGTVSHTVTLTDIFPTVAAGMGVPLPEGAAVDGVNLLDWLRPDPPSGPVRPATVHVGRAGGHWALRSGPWKLVRLGEEPPLLFNVDTDPGEATDRAAEHPELVTRMSSDLDRYLGGEPTGGSHVR
;
A
#
# COMPACT_ATOMS: atom_id res chain seq x y z
N PRO A 1 -2.73 -14.47 11.85
CA PRO A 1 -1.69 -15.06 10.95
C PRO A 1 -0.50 -14.13 10.68
N TYR A 2 -0.68 -12.81 10.78
CA TYR A 2 0.36 -11.84 10.43
C TYR A 2 1.50 -11.78 11.47
N ARG A 3 2.73 -11.59 10.99
CA ARG A 3 3.92 -11.44 11.83
C ARG A 3 3.99 -10.05 12.45
N GLY A 4 4.55 -10.00 13.66
CA GLY A 4 4.84 -8.75 14.36
C GLY A 4 3.62 -8.10 15.04
N ARG A 5 3.81 -6.86 15.50
CA ARG A 5 2.85 -6.08 16.28
C ARG A 5 3.04 -4.59 16.07
N LYS A 6 2.16 -3.78 16.66
CA LYS A 6 2.18 -2.29 16.62
C LYS A 6 3.59 -1.71 16.59
N GLY A 7 3.86 -0.92 15.56
CA GLY A 7 5.13 -0.21 15.36
C GLY A 7 6.25 -1.02 14.71
N GLN A 8 6.04 -2.30 14.42
CA GLN A 8 7.01 -3.14 13.68
C GLN A 8 6.68 -3.18 12.19
N ILE A 9 7.69 -3.35 11.33
CA ILE A 9 7.57 -3.26 9.86
C ILE A 9 6.75 -4.39 9.20
N TRP A 10 6.58 -5.50 9.92
CA TRP A 10 5.84 -6.68 9.50
C TRP A 10 4.34 -6.39 9.27
N GLU A 11 3.64 -7.29 8.58
CA GLU A 11 2.21 -7.14 8.25
C GLU A 11 1.37 -6.86 9.51
N GLY A 12 1.64 -7.53 10.63
CA GLY A 12 0.91 -7.34 11.89
C GLY A 12 1.13 -6.00 12.58
N GLY A 13 2.07 -5.17 12.11
CA GLY A 13 2.26 -3.81 12.60
C GLY A 13 1.43 -2.74 11.88
N HIS A 14 0.98 -3.02 10.65
CA HIS A 14 0.39 -2.01 9.76
C HIS A 14 -0.90 -2.46 9.07
N ARG A 15 -1.06 -3.77 8.84
CA ARG A 15 -2.26 -4.33 8.22
C ARG A 15 -3.37 -4.41 9.26
N VAL A 16 -4.48 -3.74 8.95
CA VAL A 16 -5.65 -3.65 9.83
C VAL A 16 -6.91 -4.08 9.08
N PRO A 17 -7.93 -4.59 9.77
CA PRO A 17 -9.25 -4.76 9.18
C PRO A 17 -9.83 -3.42 8.74
N PHE A 18 -10.49 -3.39 7.60
CA PHE A 18 -11.11 -2.19 7.06
C PHE A 18 -12.38 -2.53 6.29
N LEU A 19 -13.43 -1.70 6.45
CA LEU A 19 -14.74 -1.87 5.82
C LEU A 19 -15.26 -0.53 5.33
N PHE A 20 -15.79 -0.51 4.11
CA PHE A 20 -16.61 0.58 3.59
C PHE A 20 -18.03 0.07 3.34
N ALA A 21 -19.03 0.89 3.67
CA ALA A 21 -20.43 0.59 3.39
C ALA A 21 -21.15 1.87 2.95
N TRP A 22 -21.72 1.83 1.75
CA TRP A 22 -22.58 2.89 1.23
C TRP A 22 -23.67 2.29 0.33
N PRO A 23 -24.87 2.03 0.89
CA PRO A 23 -25.96 1.43 0.13
C PRO A 23 -26.29 2.24 -1.12
N GLY A 24 -26.41 1.56 -2.25
CA GLY A 24 -26.71 2.18 -3.54
C GLY A 24 -25.55 2.92 -4.22
N GLN A 25 -24.37 2.98 -3.60
CA GLN A 25 -23.17 3.57 -4.20
C GLN A 25 -22.02 2.58 -4.30
N ILE A 26 -21.82 1.76 -3.27
CA ILE A 26 -20.75 0.76 -3.22
C ILE A 26 -21.35 -0.62 -3.46
N ALA A 27 -20.72 -1.41 -4.32
CA ALA A 27 -21.13 -2.78 -4.59
C ALA A 27 -20.89 -3.66 -3.35
N ALA A 28 -21.84 -4.51 -3.00
CA ALA A 28 -21.63 -5.52 -1.97
C ALA A 28 -20.61 -6.56 -2.48
N GLY A 29 -19.62 -6.90 -1.66
CA GLY A 29 -18.61 -7.88 -2.02
C GLY A 29 -17.32 -7.76 -1.22
N THR A 30 -16.35 -8.59 -1.59
CA THR A 30 -14.97 -8.49 -1.07
C THR A 30 -14.09 -7.89 -2.15
N VAL A 31 -13.31 -6.88 -1.77
CA VAL A 31 -12.32 -6.24 -2.65
C VAL A 31 -10.93 -6.57 -2.14
N SER A 32 -10.08 -7.10 -3.02
CA SER A 32 -8.71 -7.50 -2.71
C SER A 32 -7.71 -6.53 -3.34
N HIS A 33 -7.74 -5.27 -2.90
CA HIS A 33 -6.77 -4.26 -3.28
C HIS A 33 -5.96 -3.78 -2.08
N THR A 34 -4.71 -3.41 -2.31
CA THR A 34 -3.93 -2.70 -1.31
C THR A 34 -4.40 -1.25 -1.26
N VAL A 35 -4.94 -0.84 -0.11
CA VAL A 35 -5.38 0.52 0.18
C VAL A 35 -4.66 1.03 1.42
N THR A 36 -4.66 2.35 1.60
CA THR A 36 -3.93 3.03 2.67
C THR A 36 -4.82 4.01 3.41
N LEU A 37 -4.42 4.39 4.63
CA LEU A 37 -5.16 5.37 5.43
C LEU A 37 -5.29 6.72 4.73
N THR A 38 -4.30 7.11 3.93
CA THR A 38 -4.29 8.38 3.18
C THR A 38 -5.39 8.46 2.13
N ASP A 39 -6.01 7.32 1.76
CA ASP A 39 -7.08 7.24 0.78
C ASP A 39 -8.43 7.69 1.31
N ILE A 40 -8.61 7.65 2.64
CA ILE A 40 -9.87 8.00 3.27
C ILE A 40 -10.23 9.47 2.97
N PHE A 41 -9.24 10.37 3.04
CA PHE A 41 -9.48 11.80 2.84
C PHE A 41 -10.01 12.14 1.43
N PRO A 42 -9.33 11.79 0.32
CA PRO A 42 -9.86 12.07 -1.02
C PRO A 42 -11.13 11.28 -1.34
N THR A 43 -11.29 10.06 -0.81
CA THR A 43 -12.52 9.26 -1.02
C THR A 43 -13.75 9.91 -0.40
N VAL A 44 -13.63 10.41 0.85
CA VAL A 44 -14.74 11.09 1.53
C VAL A 44 -15.03 12.44 0.87
N ALA A 45 -14.02 13.22 0.51
CA ALA A 45 -14.20 14.48 -0.20
C ALA A 45 -14.96 14.29 -1.53
N ALA A 46 -14.55 13.29 -2.32
CA ALA A 46 -15.24 12.91 -3.56
C ALA A 46 -16.70 12.48 -3.30
N GLY A 47 -16.94 11.68 -2.26
CA GLY A 47 -18.30 11.27 -1.86
C GLY A 47 -19.20 12.45 -1.48
N MET A 48 -18.63 13.51 -0.90
CA MET A 48 -19.35 14.73 -0.55
C MET A 48 -19.49 15.72 -1.72
N GLY A 49 -18.85 15.46 -2.87
CA GLY A 49 -18.79 16.41 -3.97
C GLY A 49 -17.96 17.67 -3.65
N VAL A 50 -17.01 17.57 -2.72
CA VAL A 50 -16.15 18.68 -2.29
C VAL A 50 -14.82 18.60 -3.05
N PRO A 51 -14.43 19.64 -3.80
CA PRO A 51 -13.13 19.67 -4.46
C PRO A 51 -12.00 19.82 -3.42
N LEU A 52 -10.89 19.13 -3.67
CA LEU A 52 -9.68 19.28 -2.86
C LEU A 52 -8.82 20.44 -3.38
N PRO A 53 -8.18 21.23 -2.48
CA PRO A 53 -7.17 22.20 -2.89
C PRO A 53 -6.02 21.54 -3.64
N GLU A 54 -5.35 22.31 -4.50
CA GLU A 54 -4.12 21.85 -5.17
C GLU A 54 -3.06 21.43 -4.14
N GLY A 55 -2.44 20.28 -4.35
CA GLY A 55 -1.44 19.72 -3.44
C GLY A 55 -2.00 19.07 -2.17
N ALA A 56 -3.32 18.98 -1.99
CA ALA A 56 -3.91 18.17 -0.94
C ALA A 56 -3.90 16.69 -1.32
N ALA A 57 -3.83 15.80 -0.32
CA ALA A 57 -3.95 14.34 -0.49
C ALA A 57 -2.96 13.72 -1.51
N VAL A 58 -1.73 14.21 -1.61
CA VAL A 58 -0.73 13.81 -2.63
C VAL A 58 -0.46 12.31 -2.72
N ASP A 59 -0.61 11.57 -1.61
CA ASP A 59 -0.43 10.11 -1.54
C ASP A 59 -1.75 9.32 -1.50
N GLY A 60 -2.88 10.05 -1.50
CA GLY A 60 -4.22 9.49 -1.42
C GLY A 60 -4.80 9.22 -2.80
N VAL A 61 -5.58 8.16 -2.91
CA VAL A 61 -6.36 7.81 -4.11
C VAL A 61 -7.84 7.81 -3.74
N ASN A 62 -8.68 8.40 -4.58
CA ASN A 62 -10.13 8.28 -4.45
C ASN A 62 -10.56 6.84 -4.73
N LEU A 63 -10.99 6.11 -3.69
CA LEU A 63 -11.38 4.71 -3.81
C LEU A 63 -12.77 4.50 -4.40
N LEU A 64 -13.59 5.55 -4.56
CA LEU A 64 -14.94 5.39 -5.10
C LEU A 64 -14.94 4.76 -6.49
N ASP A 65 -13.91 5.02 -7.29
CA ASP A 65 -13.78 4.44 -8.64
C ASP A 65 -13.59 2.91 -8.59
N TRP A 66 -12.99 2.38 -7.51
CA TRP A 66 -12.80 0.94 -7.30
C TRP A 66 -13.90 0.28 -6.47
N LEU A 67 -14.70 1.05 -5.75
CA LEU A 67 -15.74 0.54 -4.86
C LEU A 67 -17.13 0.54 -5.51
N ARG A 68 -17.32 1.30 -6.59
CA ARG A 68 -18.55 1.34 -7.39
C ARG A 68 -18.70 0.08 -8.25
N PRO A 69 -19.92 -0.21 -8.75
CA PRO A 69 -20.12 -1.20 -9.80
C PRO A 69 -19.20 -0.92 -11.00
N ASP A 70 -18.75 -1.99 -11.66
CA ASP A 70 -17.85 -1.95 -12.83
C ASP A 70 -16.50 -1.24 -12.58
N PRO A 71 -15.72 -1.67 -11.57
CA PRO A 71 -14.45 -1.03 -11.24
C PRO A 71 -13.41 -1.21 -12.35
N PRO A 72 -12.39 -0.32 -12.43
CA PRO A 72 -11.25 -0.48 -13.32
C PRO A 72 -10.54 -1.82 -13.11
N SER A 73 -9.90 -2.33 -14.17
CA SER A 73 -8.97 -3.45 -14.04
C SER A 73 -7.62 -2.99 -13.50
N GLY A 74 -6.98 -3.83 -12.68
CA GLY A 74 -5.66 -3.57 -12.12
C GLY A 74 -5.66 -3.02 -10.69
N PRO A 75 -4.48 -2.65 -10.17
CA PRO A 75 -4.33 -2.20 -8.79
C PRO A 75 -4.74 -0.72 -8.60
N VAL A 76 -5.17 -0.37 -7.39
CA VAL A 76 -5.44 1.03 -6.98
C VAL A 76 -4.20 1.92 -7.11
N ARG A 77 -3.01 1.34 -6.87
CA ARG A 77 -1.72 2.04 -6.89
C ARG A 77 -0.59 1.06 -7.22
N PRO A 78 0.56 1.55 -7.72
CA PRO A 78 1.70 0.68 -8.03
C PRO A 78 2.37 0.10 -6.78
N ALA A 79 2.47 0.87 -5.70
CA ALA A 79 3.11 0.45 -4.47
C ALA A 79 2.65 1.24 -3.22
N THR A 80 2.96 0.71 -2.03
CA THR A 80 2.86 1.42 -0.75
C THR A 80 4.17 1.33 0.03
N VAL A 81 4.54 2.43 0.68
CA VAL A 81 5.69 2.49 1.59
C VAL A 81 5.21 2.41 3.04
N HIS A 82 5.89 1.60 3.85
CA HIS A 82 5.67 1.49 5.28
C HIS A 82 6.95 1.83 6.04
N VAL A 83 6.78 2.39 7.23
CA VAL A 83 7.89 2.79 8.11
C VAL A 83 7.72 2.18 9.49
N GLY A 84 8.78 1.57 10.02
CA GLY A 84 8.80 1.05 11.38
C GLY A 84 9.04 2.16 12.40
N ARG A 85 8.44 2.04 13.59
CA ARG A 85 8.54 3.06 14.66
C ARG A 85 9.97 3.38 15.08
N ALA A 86 10.88 2.40 15.01
CA ALA A 86 12.25 2.54 15.48
C ALA A 86 13.13 3.41 14.56
N GLY A 87 12.62 3.87 13.41
CA GLY A 87 13.43 4.49 12.37
C GLY A 87 14.32 3.45 11.66
N GLY A 88 14.72 3.74 10.41
CA GLY A 88 15.61 2.85 9.64
C GLY A 88 15.00 1.55 9.13
N HIS A 89 13.77 1.21 9.51
CA HIS A 89 13.04 0.07 8.95
C HIS A 89 12.00 0.57 7.94
N TRP A 90 12.14 0.08 6.71
CA TRP A 90 11.27 0.45 5.59
C TRP A 90 10.73 -0.80 4.92
N ALA A 91 9.55 -0.70 4.34
CA ALA A 91 9.03 -1.73 3.46
C ALA A 91 8.31 -1.13 2.27
N LEU A 92 8.46 -1.78 1.12
CA LEU A 92 7.73 -1.47 -0.09
C LEU A 92 6.84 -2.66 -0.42
N ARG A 93 5.52 -2.44 -0.49
CA ARG A 93 4.59 -3.43 -1.02
C ARG A 93 4.19 -3.06 -2.44
N SER A 94 4.39 -3.95 -3.39
CA SER A 94 3.96 -3.80 -4.79
C SER A 94 3.36 -5.11 -5.28
N GLY A 95 2.05 -5.08 -5.56
CA GLY A 95 1.27 -6.30 -5.82
C GLY A 95 1.39 -7.31 -4.67
N PRO A 96 1.74 -8.58 -4.95
CA PRO A 96 1.89 -9.61 -3.93
C PRO A 96 3.22 -9.51 -3.17
N TRP A 97 4.15 -8.69 -3.64
CA TRP A 97 5.51 -8.66 -3.12
C TRP A 97 5.70 -7.57 -2.08
N LYS A 98 6.43 -7.90 -1.02
CA LYS A 98 6.86 -6.97 0.02
C LYS A 98 8.36 -7.07 0.22
N LEU A 99 9.07 -6.00 -0.12
CA LEU A 99 10.47 -5.81 0.22
C LEU A 99 10.55 -5.20 1.63
N VAL A 100 11.46 -5.70 2.47
CA VAL A 100 11.73 -5.15 3.81
C VAL A 100 13.21 -4.81 3.94
N ARG A 101 13.52 -3.56 4.28
CA ARG A 101 14.87 -3.07 4.59
C ARG A 101 14.98 -2.84 6.09
N LEU A 102 15.96 -3.48 6.74
CA LEU A 102 16.20 -3.43 8.18
C LEU A 102 17.55 -2.76 8.46
N GLY A 103 17.61 -1.42 8.37
CA GLY A 103 18.87 -0.70 8.47
C GLY A 103 19.81 -1.03 7.32
N GLU A 104 21.03 -1.46 7.64
CA GLU A 104 22.08 -1.80 6.67
C GLU A 104 22.09 -3.28 6.26
N GLU A 105 21.21 -4.10 6.84
CA GLU A 105 21.10 -5.51 6.50
C GLU A 105 20.61 -5.72 5.05
N PRO A 106 20.99 -6.83 4.41
CA PRO A 106 20.44 -7.20 3.11
C PRO A 106 18.90 -7.18 3.11
N PRO A 107 18.25 -6.62 2.08
CA PRO A 107 16.80 -6.59 2.00
C PRO A 107 16.20 -8.00 1.97
N LEU A 108 15.08 -8.16 2.66
CA LEU A 108 14.26 -9.37 2.64
C LEU A 108 13.12 -9.20 1.63
N LEU A 109 12.63 -10.31 1.08
CA LEU A 109 11.53 -10.30 0.12
C LEU A 109 10.51 -11.39 0.43
N PHE A 110 9.24 -11.00 0.53
CA PHE A 110 8.13 -11.91 0.83
C PHE A 110 7.01 -11.78 -0.21
N ASN A 111 6.36 -12.90 -0.52
CA ASN A 111 5.06 -12.88 -1.22
C ASN A 111 3.94 -12.92 -0.18
N VAL A 112 3.32 -11.78 0.12
CA VAL A 112 2.38 -11.64 1.26
C VAL A 112 0.96 -12.12 0.96
N ASP A 113 0.68 -12.45 -0.30
CA ASP A 113 -0.60 -13.06 -0.69
C ASP A 113 -0.59 -14.56 -0.39
N THR A 114 0.54 -15.24 -0.62
CA THR A 114 0.70 -16.68 -0.33
C THR A 114 1.40 -16.95 1.01
N ASP A 115 2.16 -16.01 1.54
CA ASP A 115 2.84 -16.06 2.84
C ASP A 115 2.54 -14.80 3.68
N PRO A 116 1.31 -14.66 4.20
CA PRO A 116 0.93 -13.52 5.04
C PRO A 116 1.68 -13.47 6.38
N GLY A 117 2.37 -14.55 6.75
CA GLY A 117 3.20 -14.63 7.95
C GLY A 117 4.63 -14.12 7.73
N GLU A 118 5.02 -13.77 6.50
CA GLU A 118 6.39 -13.34 6.17
C GLU A 118 7.43 -14.33 6.73
N ALA A 119 7.18 -15.62 6.51
CA ALA A 119 7.95 -16.72 7.07
C ALA A 119 9.10 -17.16 6.16
N THR A 120 8.93 -17.05 4.84
CA THR A 120 9.92 -17.49 3.85
C THR A 120 10.50 -16.29 3.11
N ASP A 121 11.75 -15.95 3.40
CA ASP A 121 12.49 -14.97 2.61
C ASP A 121 12.84 -15.54 1.23
N ARG A 122 12.49 -14.80 0.19
CA ARG A 122 12.65 -15.14 -1.22
C ARG A 122 13.67 -14.25 -1.92
N ALA A 123 14.41 -13.41 -1.19
CA ALA A 123 15.34 -12.45 -1.78
C ALA A 123 16.40 -13.13 -2.66
N ALA A 124 16.98 -14.24 -2.19
CA ALA A 124 17.97 -15.01 -2.95
C ALA A 124 17.41 -15.66 -4.22
N GLU A 125 16.11 -15.96 -4.25
CA GLU A 125 15.42 -16.58 -5.39
C GLU A 125 15.03 -15.54 -6.46
N HIS A 126 14.91 -14.26 -6.09
CA HIS A 126 14.49 -13.18 -6.98
C HIS A 126 15.38 -11.93 -6.90
N PRO A 127 16.68 -12.03 -7.22
CA PRO A 127 17.63 -10.92 -7.08
C PRO A 127 17.29 -9.70 -7.95
N GLU A 128 16.73 -9.92 -9.15
CA GLU A 128 16.29 -8.82 -10.03
C GLU A 128 15.11 -8.06 -9.43
N LEU A 129 14.19 -8.77 -8.78
CA LEU A 129 13.03 -8.19 -8.12
C LEU A 129 13.45 -7.36 -6.89
N VAL A 130 14.39 -7.88 -6.09
CA VAL A 130 14.98 -7.15 -4.97
C VAL A 130 15.64 -5.85 -5.45
N THR A 131 16.41 -5.91 -6.54
CA THR A 131 17.07 -4.74 -7.13
C THR A 131 16.04 -3.69 -7.56
N ARG A 132 15.03 -4.11 -8.33
CA ARG A 132 13.96 -3.22 -8.80
C ARG A 132 13.21 -2.57 -7.65
N MET A 133 12.71 -3.37 -6.70
CA MET A 133 11.93 -2.85 -5.57
C MET A 133 12.77 -1.98 -4.64
N SER A 134 14.08 -2.24 -4.52
CA SER A 134 14.97 -1.36 -3.75
C SER A 134 15.11 0.00 -4.42
N SER A 135 15.29 0.03 -5.75
CA SER A 135 15.32 1.28 -6.51
C SER A 135 13.99 2.04 -6.44
N ASP A 136 12.85 1.34 -6.50
CA ASP A 136 11.54 1.97 -6.33
C ASP A 136 11.38 2.56 -4.93
N LEU A 137 11.81 1.84 -3.90
CA LEU A 137 11.78 2.34 -2.53
C LEU A 137 12.63 3.61 -2.38
N ASP A 138 13.85 3.63 -2.92
CA ASP A 138 14.73 4.80 -2.84
C ASP A 138 14.12 6.02 -3.54
N ARG A 139 13.44 5.81 -4.67
CA ARG A 139 12.72 6.86 -5.41
C ARG A 139 11.56 7.45 -4.59
N TYR A 140 10.75 6.61 -3.94
CA TYR A 140 9.69 7.08 -3.04
C TYR A 140 10.23 7.79 -1.79
N LEU A 141 11.33 7.29 -1.21
CA LEU A 141 11.99 7.96 -0.08
C LEU A 141 12.63 9.30 -0.49
N GLY A 142 12.96 9.46 -1.78
CA GLY A 142 13.39 10.73 -2.39
C GLY A 142 12.27 11.75 -2.61
N GLY A 143 11.01 11.41 -2.27
CA GLY A 143 9.87 12.33 -2.31
C GLY A 143 8.94 12.15 -3.50
N GLU A 144 9.11 11.12 -4.33
CA GLU A 144 8.08 10.79 -5.31
C GLU A 144 6.82 10.26 -4.61
N PRO A 145 5.61 10.74 -4.95
CA PRO A 145 4.38 10.22 -4.37
C PRO A 145 4.14 8.76 -4.71
N THR A 146 3.52 8.03 -3.78
CA THR A 146 3.08 6.65 -4.03
C THR A 146 1.70 6.56 -4.68
N GLY A 147 0.92 7.64 -4.59
CA GLY A 147 -0.35 7.78 -5.29
C GLY A 147 -0.13 7.97 -6.78
N GLY A 148 -0.81 7.17 -7.61
CA GLY A 148 -0.90 7.45 -9.04
C GLY A 148 -1.53 8.84 -9.21
N SER A 149 -0.89 9.70 -10.00
CA SER A 149 -1.25 11.09 -10.20
C SER A 149 -2.69 11.28 -10.73
N HIS A 150 -3.69 11.29 -9.85
CA HIS A 150 -5.09 11.48 -10.25
C HIS A 150 -5.85 12.42 -9.30
N VAL A 151 -5.18 13.47 -8.81
CA VAL A 151 -5.89 14.68 -8.39
C VAL A 151 -5.75 15.70 -9.51
N ARG A 152 -6.70 15.63 -10.46
CA ARG A 152 -7.12 16.79 -11.27
C ARG A 152 -8.62 16.93 -11.08
#